data_AF-A0A101IIB4-F1
#
_entry.id   AF-A0A101IIB4-F1
#
_cell.length_a   1.000
_cell.length_b   1.000
_cell.length_c   1.000
_cell.angle_alpha   90.00
_cell.angle_beta   90.00
_cell.angle_gamma   90.00
#
_symmetry.space_group_name_H-M   'P 1'
#
loop_
_entity.id
_entity.type
_entity.pdbx_description
1 polymer ?
#
loop_
_entity_poly.entity_id
_entity_poly.type
_entity_poly.pdbx_seq_one_letter_code
_entity_poly.pdbx_strand_id
1 'polypeptide(L)'
;MVKDVETAHKDGPPQGTNVNDFCMTICTVNGSGSATANTTLLRSLFHMGIPVSGKNIFPSNIKGLPTWFSIRVSKDGYLARVAHDDIIVQMNPMTFEEDLKFNVSGGVVFY
;
A
#
# COMPACT_ATOMS: atom_id res chain seq x y z
N MET A 1 2.70 45.19 -26.68
CA MET A 1 3.22 44.01 -27.39
C MET A 1 3.57 42.97 -26.34
N VAL A 2 2.56 42.26 -25.85
CA VAL A 2 2.72 41.15 -24.88
C VAL A 2 2.65 39.89 -25.72
N LYS A 3 3.71 39.09 -25.73
CA LYS A 3 3.70 37.79 -26.40
C LYS A 3 3.01 36.80 -25.48
N ASP A 4 1.84 36.34 -25.90
CA ASP A 4 1.18 35.17 -25.35
C ASP A 4 2.13 33.98 -25.44
N VAL A 5 2.49 33.41 -24.29
CA VAL A 5 3.21 32.15 -24.23
C VAL A 5 2.16 31.04 -24.33
N GLU A 6 1.87 30.62 -25.56
CA GLU A 6 1.15 29.39 -25.84
C GLU A 6 1.83 28.23 -25.10
N THR A 7 1.18 27.77 -24.04
CA THR A 7 1.61 26.58 -23.32
C THR A 7 0.98 25.39 -24.03
N ALA A 8 1.78 24.66 -24.80
CA ALA A 8 1.35 23.48 -25.52
C ALA A 8 0.66 22.49 -24.56
N HIS A 9 -0.59 22.14 -24.86
CA HIS A 9 -1.33 21.07 -24.22
C HIS A 9 -0.56 19.75 -24.46
N LYS A 10 0.06 19.22 -23.41
CA LYS A 10 0.68 17.89 -23.44
C LYS A 10 -0.39 16.87 -23.09
N ASP A 11 -0.98 16.24 -24.11
CA ASP A 11 -2.01 15.20 -23.96
C ASP A 11 -1.41 13.82 -23.57
N GLY A 12 -0.51 13.80 -22.58
CA GLY A 12 0.01 12.58 -21.96
C GLY A 12 -0.21 12.61 -20.44
N PRO A 13 -0.29 11.44 -19.75
CA PRO A 13 -0.42 11.42 -18.29
C PRO A 13 0.75 12.19 -17.66
N PRO A 14 0.52 12.95 -16.57
CA PRO A 14 1.51 13.85 -16.02
C PRO A 14 2.77 13.06 -15.62
N GLN A 15 3.94 13.62 -15.92
CA GLN A 15 5.23 13.08 -15.49
C GLN A 15 5.19 12.88 -13.96
N GLY A 16 5.06 11.64 -13.48
CA GLY A 16 4.98 11.33 -12.05
C GLY A 16 3.82 10.43 -11.58
N THR A 17 2.96 9.91 -12.47
CA THR A 17 1.94 8.92 -12.05
C THR A 17 2.58 7.57 -11.75
N ASN A 18 2.66 7.19 -10.47
CA ASN A 18 3.07 5.85 -10.07
C ASN A 18 1.92 4.88 -10.38
N VAL A 19 2.06 4.06 -11.43
CA VAL A 19 1.01 3.14 -11.90
C VAL A 19 1.36 1.73 -11.49
N ASN A 20 0.49 1.12 -10.68
CA ASN A 20 0.66 -0.25 -10.19
C ASN A 20 2.04 -0.48 -9.57
N ASP A 21 2.55 0.51 -8.83
CA ASP A 21 3.80 0.42 -8.09
C ASP A 21 3.60 1.08 -6.73
N PHE A 22 3.23 0.27 -5.74
CA PHE A 22 2.95 0.73 -4.38
C PHE A 22 3.04 -0.42 -3.37
N CYS A 23 3.07 -0.05 -2.08
CA CYS A 23 2.97 -0.96 -0.95
C CYS A 23 1.75 -0.60 -0.09
N MET A 24 0.95 -1.61 0.24
CA MET A 24 -0.17 -1.48 1.17
C MET A 24 0.09 -2.36 2.39
N THR A 25 0.01 -1.80 3.59
CA THR A 25 0.16 -2.57 4.83
C THR A 25 -1.12 -2.52 5.67
N ILE A 26 -1.64 -3.70 6.01
CA ILE A 26 -2.80 -3.88 6.89
C ILE A 26 -2.31 -4.21 8.29
N CYS A 27 -2.51 -3.30 9.23
CA CYS A 27 -2.08 -3.39 10.62
C CYS A 27 -3.26 -3.83 11.49
N THR A 28 -3.25 -5.07 11.98
CA THR A 28 -4.37 -5.65 12.74
C THR A 28 -3.91 -6.27 14.05
N VAL A 29 -4.88 -6.68 14.87
CA VAL A 29 -4.65 -7.52 16.04
C VAL A 29 -4.66 -8.99 15.61
N ASN A 30 -3.66 -9.78 16.06
CA ASN A 30 -3.62 -11.21 15.78
C ASN A 30 -4.87 -11.91 16.32
N GLY A 31 -5.53 -12.71 15.48
CA GLY A 31 -6.80 -13.37 15.80
C GLY A 31 -8.06 -12.52 15.54
N SER A 32 -7.95 -11.35 14.91
CA SER A 32 -9.08 -10.51 14.48
C SER A 32 -9.90 -11.09 13.32
N GLY A 33 -9.39 -12.14 12.65
CA GLY A 33 -10.01 -12.70 11.45
C GLY A 33 -9.64 -11.97 10.15
N SER A 34 -8.62 -11.11 10.16
CA SER A 34 -8.16 -10.31 9.01
C SER A 34 -7.66 -11.14 7.80
N ALA A 35 -7.35 -12.44 7.99
CA ALA A 35 -6.86 -13.32 6.93
C ALA A 35 -7.77 -13.36 5.69
N THR A 36 -9.09 -13.35 5.89
CA THR A 36 -10.06 -13.33 4.79
C THR A 36 -9.97 -12.02 4.00
N ALA A 37 -9.95 -10.88 4.69
CA ALA A 37 -9.85 -9.56 4.05
C ALA A 37 -8.53 -9.39 3.28
N ASN A 38 -7.41 -9.77 3.91
CA ASN A 38 -6.07 -9.73 3.31
C ASN A 38 -6.01 -10.56 2.02
N THR A 39 -6.56 -11.77 2.05
CA THR A 39 -6.59 -12.66 0.89
C THR A 39 -7.49 -12.11 -0.22
N THR A 40 -8.64 -11.53 0.13
CA THR A 40 -9.54 -10.89 -0.83
C THR A 40 -8.85 -9.74 -1.55
N LEU A 41 -8.18 -8.84 -0.82
CA LEU A 41 -7.44 -7.72 -1.43
C LEU A 41 -6.34 -8.20 -2.38
N LEU A 42 -5.50 -9.14 -1.91
CA LEU A 42 -4.43 -9.73 -2.71
C LEU A 42 -4.96 -10.39 -3.99
N ARG A 43 -6.01 -11.20 -3.87
CA ARG A 43 -6.61 -11.92 -5.00
C ARG A 43 -7.28 -10.99 -5.99
N SER A 44 -7.92 -9.91 -5.54
CA SER A 44 -8.52 -8.92 -6.42
C SER A 44 -7.47 -8.28 -7.32
N LEU A 45 -6.34 -7.85 -6.77
CA LEU A 45 -5.21 -7.30 -7.54
C LEU A 45 -4.66 -8.31 -8.54
N PHE A 46 -4.49 -9.56 -8.12
CA PHE A 46 -4.04 -10.64 -9.01
C PHE A 46 -5.04 -10.90 -10.15
N HIS A 47 -6.34 -10.97 -9.86
CA HIS A 47 -7.38 -11.18 -10.86
C HIS A 47 -7.55 -10.00 -11.84
N MET A 48 -7.13 -8.80 -11.44
CA MET A 48 -7.00 -7.65 -12.35
C MET A 48 -5.78 -7.74 -13.29
N GLY A 49 -4.97 -8.79 -13.18
CA GLY A 49 -3.77 -9.00 -14.01
C GLY A 49 -2.54 -8.22 -13.53
N ILE A 50 -2.55 -7.71 -12.30
CA ILE A 50 -1.46 -6.90 -11.76
C ILE A 50 -0.50 -7.84 -10.99
N PRO A 51 0.82 -7.82 -11.26
CA PRO A 51 1.76 -8.59 -10.45
C PRO A 51 1.75 -8.09 -9.00
N VAL A 52 1.56 -9.02 -8.07
CA VAL A 52 1.35 -8.72 -6.66
C VAL A 52 1.96 -9.80 -5.77
N SER A 53 2.50 -9.40 -4.62
CA SER A 53 2.95 -10.32 -3.57
C SER A 53 2.31 -9.94 -2.22
N GLY A 54 1.99 -10.94 -1.41
CA GLY A 54 1.47 -10.77 -0.06
C GLY A 54 2.40 -11.43 0.96
N LYS A 55 2.71 -10.74 2.05
CA LYS A 55 3.56 -11.26 3.13
C LYS A 55 2.94 -10.96 4.50
N ASN A 56 2.77 -12.03 5.28
CA ASN A 56 2.47 -11.90 6.70
C ASN A 56 3.72 -11.53 7.49
N ILE A 57 3.56 -10.65 8.47
CA ILE A 57 4.60 -10.19 9.37
C ILE A 57 4.08 -10.35 10.81
N PHE A 58 4.70 -11.26 11.55
CA PHE A 58 4.38 -11.55 12.94
C PHE A 58 5.64 -11.37 13.79
N PRO A 59 5.62 -10.47 14.79
CA PRO A 59 6.71 -10.37 15.76
C PRO A 59 6.70 -11.59 16.70
N SER A 60 5.50 -12.16 16.93
CA SER A 60 5.28 -13.47 17.54
C SER A 60 3.87 -13.97 17.18
N ASN A 61 3.64 -15.28 17.25
CA ASN A 61 2.32 -15.87 16.95
C ASN A 61 1.39 -15.90 18.18
N ILE A 62 1.35 -14.78 18.93
CA ILE A 62 0.54 -14.65 20.15
C ILE A 62 -0.74 -13.89 19.81
N LYS A 63 -1.89 -14.42 20.24
CA LYS A 63 -3.20 -13.78 20.06
C LYS A 63 -3.24 -12.43 20.79
N GLY A 64 -3.84 -11.41 20.16
CA GLY A 64 -3.97 -10.08 20.74
C GLY A 64 -2.78 -9.15 20.50
N LEU A 65 -1.64 -9.68 20.03
CA LEU A 65 -0.49 -8.84 19.65
C LEU A 65 -0.63 -8.30 18.23
N PRO A 66 0.10 -7.23 17.89
CA PRO A 66 0.13 -6.70 16.52
C PRO A 66 0.54 -7.72 15.46
N THR A 67 -0.10 -7.61 14.31
CA THR A 67 0.15 -8.42 13.11
C THR A 67 -0.04 -7.56 11.89
N TRP A 68 0.86 -7.71 10.93
CA TRP A 68 0.78 -6.97 9.67
C TRP A 68 0.69 -7.91 8.48
N PHE A 69 -0.01 -7.46 7.45
CA PHE A 69 0.03 -8.06 6.13
C PHE A 69 0.41 -7.00 5.11
N SER A 70 1.57 -7.18 4.48
CA SER A 70 2.06 -6.27 3.44
C SER A 70 1.72 -6.83 2.07
N ILE A 71 1.15 -5.99 1.21
CA ILE A 71 0.84 -6.26 -0.18
C ILE A 71 1.73 -5.35 -1.03
N ARG A 72 2.64 -5.96 -1.79
CA ARG A 72 3.46 -5.26 -2.79
C ARG A 72 2.81 -5.40 -4.15
N VAL A 73 2.50 -4.27 -4.77
CA VAL A 73 2.03 -4.18 -6.16
C VAL A 73 3.15 -3.61 -7.01
N SER A 74 3.50 -4.27 -8.11
CA SER A 74 4.54 -3.78 -9.03
C SER A 74 4.29 -4.27 -10.45
N LYS A 75 4.04 -3.36 -11.39
CA LYS A 75 3.95 -3.67 -12.82
C LYS A 75 5.21 -4.36 -13.38
N ASP A 76 6.37 -4.08 -12.77
CA ASP A 76 7.67 -4.62 -13.17
C ASP A 76 7.98 -5.97 -12.50
N GLY A 77 7.04 -6.50 -11.71
CA GLY A 77 7.15 -7.82 -11.10
C GLY A 77 8.03 -7.90 -9.85
N TYR A 78 8.40 -6.77 -9.24
CA TYR A 78 9.15 -6.79 -7.99
C TYR A 78 8.32 -7.33 -6.83
N LEU A 79 8.78 -8.42 -6.22
CA LEU A 79 8.03 -9.15 -5.19
C LEU A 79 8.47 -8.83 -3.75
N ALA A 80 9.63 -8.17 -3.57
CA ALA A 80 10.17 -7.86 -2.26
C ALA A 80 9.39 -6.72 -1.59
N ARG A 81 9.29 -6.78 -0.25
CA ARG A 81 8.77 -5.67 0.54
C ARG A 81 9.69 -4.46 0.41
N VAL A 82 9.10 -3.26 0.35
CA VAL A 82 9.82 -1.98 0.35
C VAL A 82 9.78 -1.33 1.75
N ALA A 83 10.62 -0.33 1.98
CA ALA A 83 10.79 0.29 3.30
C ALA A 83 9.69 1.30 3.68
N HIS A 84 8.75 1.59 2.77
CA HIS A 84 7.68 2.55 2.94
C HIS A 84 6.32 1.93 2.63
N ASP A 85 5.25 2.63 2.98
CA ASP A 85 3.87 2.28 2.66
C ASP A 85 3.17 3.46 1.98
N ASP A 86 2.46 3.18 0.88
CA ASP A 86 1.64 4.14 0.16
C ASP A 86 0.20 4.14 0.69
N ILE A 87 -0.23 2.99 1.20
CA ILE A 87 -1.54 2.79 1.82
C ILE A 87 -1.38 2.05 3.13
N ILE A 88 -1.95 2.58 4.21
CA ILE A 88 -2.01 1.92 5.52
C ILE A 88 -3.47 1.68 5.88
N VAL A 89 -3.81 0.45 6.24
CA VAL A 89 -5.09 0.10 6.87
C VAL A 89 -4.82 -0.18 8.34
N GLN A 90 -5.06 0.82 9.18
CA GLN A 90 -4.73 0.81 10.59
C GLN A 90 -5.93 0.37 11.43
N MET A 91 -5.93 -0.88 11.90
CA MET A 91 -6.97 -1.45 12.76
C MET A 91 -6.42 -1.87 14.14
N ASN A 92 -5.19 -1.46 14.48
CA ASN A 92 -4.51 -1.81 15.71
C ASN A 92 -4.10 -0.55 16.50
N PRO A 93 -4.80 -0.21 17.60
CA PRO A 93 -4.51 1.01 18.36
C PRO A 93 -3.13 0.99 19.03
N MET A 94 -2.51 -0.19 19.25
CA MET A 94 -1.22 -0.30 19.93
C MET A 94 -0.06 0.24 19.11
N THR A 95 -0.14 0.14 17.78
CA THR A 95 0.96 0.48 16.87
C THR A 95 0.64 1.67 15.98
N PHE A 96 -0.47 2.36 16.24
CA PHE A 96 -1.00 3.41 15.36
C PHE A 96 0.07 4.45 14.96
N GLU A 97 0.70 5.10 15.94
CA GLU A 97 1.73 6.12 15.66
C GLU A 97 2.97 5.55 14.99
N GLU A 98 3.38 4.33 15.35
CA GLU A 98 4.56 3.68 14.78
C GLU A 98 4.34 3.28 13.31
N ASP A 99 3.17 2.74 13.00
CA ASP A 99 2.80 2.33 11.64
C ASP A 99 2.75 3.56 10.70
N LEU A 100 2.24 4.70 11.19
CA LEU A 100 2.16 5.93 10.41
C LEU A 100 3.51 6.48 9.98
N LYS A 101 4.61 6.13 10.66
CA LYS A 101 5.96 6.56 10.28
C LYS A 101 6.42 5.97 8.94
N PHE A 102 5.79 4.89 8.47
CA PHE A 102 6.08 4.28 7.17
C PHE A 102 5.33 4.94 6.01
N ASN A 103 4.30 5.76 6.29
CA ASN A 103 3.48 6.39 5.26
C ASN A 103 4.28 7.42 4.47
N VAL A 104 4.20 7.36 3.14
CA VAL A 104 4.80 8.37 2.27
C VAL A 104 3.99 9.66 2.24
N SER A 105 4.63 10.77 1.83
CA SER A 105 3.92 12.02 1.55
C SER A 105 2.89 11.80 0.45
N GLY A 106 1.63 12.17 0.71
CA GLY A 106 0.50 11.91 -0.20
C GLY A 106 -0.09 10.50 -0.12
N GLY A 107 0.44 9.63 0.73
CA GLY A 107 -0.13 8.31 1.01
C GLY A 107 -1.47 8.37 1.76
N VAL A 108 -2.19 7.25 1.77
CA VAL A 108 -3.56 7.16 2.29
C VAL A 108 -3.62 6.27 3.53
N VAL A 109 -4.36 6.70 4.55
CA VAL A 109 -4.59 5.94 5.78
C VAL A 109 -6.09 5.70 5.96
N PHE A 110 -6.46 4.43 6.15
CA PHE A 110 -7.77 4.01 6.64
C PHE A 110 -7.65 3.59 8.10
N TYR A 111 -8.57 4.01 8.97
CA TYR A 111 -8.55 3.66 10.40
C TYR A 111 -9.95 3.57 11.01
#